data_AF-A0A0M9ZJ59-F1
#
_entry.id   AF-A0A0M9ZJ59-F1
#
_cell.length_a   1.000
_cell.length_b   1.000
_cell.length_c   1.000
_cell.angle_alpha   90.00
_cell.angle_beta   90.00
_cell.angle_gamma   90.00
#
_symmetry.space_group_name_H-M   'P 1'
#
loop_
_entity.id
_entity.type
_entity.pdbx_description
1 polymer ?
#
loop_
_entity_poly.entity_id
_entity_poly.type
_entity_poly.pdbx_seq_one_letter_code
_entity_poly.pdbx_strand_id
1 'polypeptide(L)'
;KAEQLSAFLAGKGLYGRGGKPVSPSTLRRYLLPFRVYSLWAAHRARSDKPPFDAVAQDCAGHGVTAQYNRPITADYVAENAADFERRWQALIRHHAESQQ
;
A
#
# COMPACT_ATOMS: atom_id res chain seq x y z
N LYS A 1 3.07 11.35 -12.21
CA LYS A 1 2.48 12.37 -11.30
C LYS A 1 1.07 11.94 -10.86
N ALA A 2 0.53 12.47 -9.75
CA ALA A 2 -0.75 12.02 -9.19
C ALA A 2 -1.94 12.23 -10.14
N GLU A 3 -1.91 13.25 -11.01
CA GLU A 3 -2.93 13.48 -12.04
C GLU A 3 -2.94 12.36 -13.09
N GLN A 4 -1.77 11.93 -13.54
CA GLN A 4 -1.64 10.82 -14.50
C GLN A 4 -2.12 9.50 -13.89
N LEU A 5 -1.81 9.25 -12.62
CA LEU A 5 -2.29 8.06 -11.92
C LEU A 5 -3.82 8.10 -11.76
N SER A 6 -4.39 9.26 -11.43
CA SER A 6 -5.85 9.44 -11.37
C SER A 6 -6.53 9.11 -12.69
N ALA A 7 -6.04 9.67 -13.81
CA ALA A 7 -6.57 9.39 -15.14
C ALA A 7 -6.40 7.92 -15.55
N PHE A 8 -5.25 7.33 -15.26
CA PHE A 8 -4.97 5.93 -15.54
C PHE A 8 -5.94 4.99 -14.79
N LEU A 9 -6.16 5.23 -13.49
CA LEU A 9 -7.08 4.44 -12.68
C LEU A 9 -8.52 4.55 -13.19
N ALA A 10 -8.97 5.76 -13.55
CA ALA A 10 -10.29 5.94 -14.15
C ALA A 10 -10.43 5.18 -15.48
N GLY A 11 -9.41 5.23 -16.34
CA GLY A 11 -9.37 4.43 -17.58
C GLY A 11 -9.38 2.91 -17.36
N LYS A 12 -9.04 2.44 -16.16
CA LYS A 12 -9.14 1.05 -15.71
C LYS A 12 -10.44 0.72 -14.98
N GLY A 13 -11.40 1.65 -14.93
CA GLY A 13 -12.67 1.47 -14.24
C GLY A 13 -12.58 1.63 -12.72
N LEU A 14 -11.45 2.12 -12.19
CA LEU A 14 -11.25 2.37 -10.76
C LEU A 14 -11.59 3.82 -10.44
N TYR A 15 -12.76 4.00 -9.82
CA TYR A 15 -13.30 5.30 -9.46
C TYR A 15 -13.27 5.53 -7.95
N GLY A 16 -13.16 6.79 -7.56
CA GLY A 16 -13.42 7.25 -6.21
C GLY A 16 -14.91 7.39 -5.93
N ARG A 17 -15.22 8.13 -4.86
CA ARG A 17 -16.60 8.35 -4.39
C ARG A 17 -17.47 8.98 -5.49
N GLY A 18 -18.65 8.41 -5.70
CA GLY A 18 -19.65 8.94 -6.64
C GLY A 18 -19.29 8.75 -8.12
N GLY A 19 -18.47 7.73 -8.46
CA GLY A 19 -18.12 7.42 -9.85
C GLY A 19 -17.12 8.39 -10.49
N LYS A 20 -16.51 9.29 -9.70
CA LYS A 20 -15.51 10.25 -10.18
C LYS A 20 -14.11 9.66 -10.12
N PRO A 21 -13.15 10.11 -10.94
CA PRO A 21 -11.75 9.72 -10.79
C PRO A 21 -11.25 9.95 -9.36
N VAL A 22 -10.36 9.07 -8.87
CA VAL A 22 -9.76 9.22 -7.54
C VAL A 22 -8.96 10.53 -7.50
N SER A 23 -9.24 11.40 -6.51
CA SER A 23 -8.61 12.72 -6.49
C SER A 23 -7.08 12.61 -6.36
N PRO A 24 -6.30 13.46 -7.06
CA PRO A 24 -4.85 13.49 -6.89
C PRO A 24 -4.40 13.70 -5.44
N SER A 25 -5.15 14.47 -4.65
CA SER A 25 -4.88 14.68 -3.22
C SER A 25 -5.06 13.40 -2.41
N THR A 26 -6.09 12.61 -2.70
CA THR A 26 -6.29 11.28 -2.12
C THR A 26 -5.13 10.35 -2.49
N LEU A 27 -4.72 10.35 -3.76
CA LEU A 27 -3.59 9.53 -4.21
C LEU A 27 -2.30 9.93 -3.49
N ARG A 28 -1.98 11.22 -3.38
CA ARG A 28 -0.79 11.69 -2.65
C ARG A 28 -0.80 11.23 -1.18
N ARG A 29 -1.98 11.23 -0.53
CA ARG A 29 -2.14 10.80 0.86
C ARG A 29 -1.92 9.30 1.05
N TYR A 30 -2.44 8.46 0.15
CA TYR A 30 -2.47 7.01 0.34
C TYR A 30 -1.45 6.22 -0.47
N LEU A 31 -0.82 6.83 -1.48
CA LEU A 31 0.12 6.12 -2.37
C LEU A 31 1.34 5.61 -1.62
N LEU A 32 1.91 6.40 -0.71
CA LEU A 32 3.06 5.95 0.08
C LEU A 32 2.68 4.76 0.99
N PRO A 33 1.65 4.87 1.88
CA PRO A 33 1.20 3.72 2.67
C PRO A 33 0.87 2.49 1.81
N PHE A 34 0.29 2.68 0.62
CA PHE A 34 -0.02 1.58 -0.29
C PHE A 34 1.25 0.89 -0.84
N ARG A 35 2.27 1.65 -1.23
CA ARG A 35 3.56 1.07 -1.70
C ARG A 35 4.25 0.28 -0.59
N VAL A 36 4.28 0.82 0.63
CA VAL A 36 4.87 0.13 1.79
C VAL A 36 4.06 -1.12 2.14
N TYR A 37 2.73 -1.02 2.17
CA TYR A 37 1.85 -2.17 2.38
C TYR A 37 2.08 -3.27 1.35
N SER A 38 2.25 -2.94 0.07
CA SER A 38 2.46 -3.93 -0.99
C SER A 38 3.73 -4.76 -0.76
N LEU A 39 4.80 -4.13 -0.31
CA LEU A 39 6.05 -4.82 0.05
C LEU A 39 5.89 -5.61 1.35
N TRP A 40 5.28 -5.02 2.38
CA TRP A 40 4.97 -5.71 3.64
C TRP A 40 4.12 -6.97 3.40
N ALA A 41 3.11 -6.89 2.55
CA ALA A 41 2.23 -8.00 2.21
C ALA A 41 2.97 -9.13 1.47
N ALA A 42 3.93 -8.78 0.61
CA ALA A 42 4.80 -9.77 -0.03
C ALA A 42 5.67 -10.53 1.00
N HIS A 43 6.15 -9.84 2.05
CA HIS A 43 6.82 -10.50 3.18
C HIS A 43 5.84 -11.35 3.99
N ARG A 44 4.63 -10.84 4.26
CA ARG A 44 3.57 -11.52 5.02
C ARG A 44 3.10 -12.82 4.36
N ALA A 45 3.13 -12.89 3.04
CA ALA A 45 2.83 -14.10 2.29
C ALA A 45 3.84 -15.24 2.52
N ARG A 46 5.08 -14.91 2.92
CA ARG A 46 6.18 -15.87 3.15
C ARG A 46 6.45 -16.13 4.63
N SER A 47 6.09 -15.19 5.49
CA SER A 47 6.33 -15.24 6.93
C SER A 47 5.15 -14.70 7.70
N ASP A 48 4.78 -15.38 8.78
CA ASP A 48 3.69 -14.92 9.66
C ASP A 48 4.01 -13.58 10.35
N LYS A 49 5.30 -13.33 10.60
CA LYS A 49 5.80 -12.10 11.20
C LYS A 49 6.87 -11.49 10.28
N PRO A 50 6.48 -10.59 9.36
CA PRO A 50 7.43 -9.84 8.55
C PRO A 50 8.41 -9.06 9.43
N PRO A 51 9.74 -9.27 9.29
CA PRO A 51 10.72 -8.45 9.98
C PRO A 51 10.70 -7.03 9.40
N PHE A 52 10.43 -6.03 10.23
CA PHE A 52 10.22 -4.64 9.78
C PHE A 52 11.46 -4.03 9.13
N ASP A 53 12.67 -4.37 9.60
CA ASP A 53 13.92 -3.94 8.98
C ASP A 53 14.06 -4.45 7.55
N ALA A 54 13.67 -5.69 7.28
CA ALA A 54 13.73 -6.24 5.93
C ALA A 54 12.71 -5.55 5.00
N VAL A 55 11.52 -5.22 5.51
CA VAL A 55 10.53 -4.44 4.75
C VAL A 55 11.05 -3.04 4.45
N ALA A 56 11.72 -2.38 5.41
CA ALA A 56 12.32 -1.06 5.22
C ALA A 56 13.48 -1.10 4.21
N GLN A 57 14.33 -2.13 4.28
CA GLN A 57 15.40 -2.37 3.32
C GLN A 57 14.87 -2.59 1.90
N ASP A 58 13.80 -3.38 1.75
CA ASP A 58 13.14 -3.58 0.46
C ASP A 58 12.49 -2.28 -0.05
N CYS A 59 11.89 -1.48 0.83
CA CYS A 59 11.41 -0.15 0.45
C CYS A 59 12.52 0.69 -0.19
N ALA A 60 13.72 0.70 0.41
CA ALA A 60 14.87 1.40 -0.15
C ALA A 60 15.31 0.81 -1.50
N GLY A 61 15.41 -0.52 -1.61
CA GLY A 61 15.73 -1.22 -2.86
C GLY A 61 14.75 -0.94 -4.01
N HIS A 62 13.48 -0.68 -3.69
CA HIS A 62 12.41 -0.34 -4.63
C HIS A 62 12.19 1.17 -4.84
N GLY A 63 13.07 2.03 -4.30
CA GLY A 63 12.93 3.49 -4.40
C GLY A 63 11.63 4.01 -3.80
N VAL A 64 11.17 3.41 -2.70
CA VAL A 64 10.05 3.89 -1.88
C VAL A 64 10.62 4.79 -0.80
N THR A 65 10.28 6.08 -0.87
CA THR A 65 10.73 7.09 0.10
C THR A 65 9.55 7.91 0.61
N ALA A 66 9.66 8.41 1.83
CA ALA A 66 8.73 9.38 2.40
C ALA A 66 8.95 10.78 1.82
N GLN A 67 8.24 11.77 2.37
CA GLN A 67 8.38 13.17 2.00
C GLN A 67 9.84 13.62 2.12
N TYR A 68 10.28 14.45 1.18
CA TYR A 68 11.66 14.94 1.09
C TYR A 68 12.71 13.82 0.94
N ASN A 69 12.37 12.74 0.22
CA ASN A 69 13.24 11.59 -0.04
C ASN A 69 13.78 10.91 1.24
N ARG A 70 13.06 11.04 2.35
CA ARG A 70 13.44 10.37 3.60
C ARG A 70 13.28 8.85 3.44
N PRO A 71 14.23 8.05 3.94
CA PRO A 71 14.10 6.59 3.90
C PRO A 71 12.88 6.15 4.72
N ILE A 72 12.26 5.05 4.30
CA ILE A 72 11.27 4.36 5.13
C ILE A 72 12.04 3.59 6.20
N THR A 73 11.65 3.78 7.47
CA THR A 73 12.30 3.15 8.62
C THR A 73 11.48 1.96 9.10
N ALA A 74 12.10 1.08 9.89
CA ALA A 74 11.39 0.00 10.57
C ALA A 74 10.29 0.54 11.49
N ASP A 75 10.53 1.67 12.18
CA ASP A 75 9.54 2.34 13.02
C ASP A 75 8.29 2.74 12.23
N TYR A 76 8.45 3.33 11.04
CA TYR A 76 7.33 3.66 10.17
C TYR A 76 6.52 2.40 9.80
N VAL A 77 7.20 1.30 9.51
CA VAL A 77 6.55 0.02 9.20
C VAL A 77 5.81 -0.51 10.44
N ALA A 78 6.42 -0.44 11.61
CA ALA A 78 5.85 -0.87 12.88
C ALA A 78 4.59 -0.06 13.25
N GLU A 79 4.64 1.26 13.13
CA GLU A 79 3.51 2.17 13.36
C GLU A 79 2.30 1.83 12.48
N ASN A 80 2.53 1.32 11.27
CA ASN A 80 1.47 0.96 10.32
C ASN A 80 1.10 -0.53 10.36
N ALA A 81 1.84 -1.38 11.09
CA ALA A 81 1.72 -2.83 11.02
C ALA A 81 0.31 -3.33 11.37
N ALA A 82 -0.34 -2.72 12.36
CA ALA A 82 -1.71 -3.08 12.74
C ALA A 82 -2.73 -2.81 11.62
N ASP A 83 -2.60 -1.68 10.90
CA ASP A 83 -3.46 -1.38 9.76
C ASP A 83 -3.15 -2.30 8.56
N PHE A 84 -1.88 -2.65 8.36
CA PHE A 84 -1.47 -3.59 7.32
C PHE A 84 -2.05 -4.99 7.55
N GLU A 85 -1.96 -5.52 8.78
CA GLU A 85 -2.54 -6.82 9.11
C GLU A 85 -4.06 -6.79 8.95
N ARG A 86 -4.74 -5.72 9.39
CA ARG A 86 -6.19 -5.55 9.18
C ARG A 86 -6.58 -5.62 7.71
N ARG A 87 -5.83 -4.96 6.83
CA ARG A 87 -6.06 -4.98 5.36
C ARG A 87 -5.81 -6.35 4.76
N TRP A 88 -4.75 -7.04 5.20
CA TRP A 88 -4.41 -8.39 4.78
C TRP A 88 -5.54 -9.38 5.10
N GLN A 89 -6.02 -9.37 6.34
CA GLN A 89 -7.12 -10.23 6.77
C GLN A 89 -8.43 -9.94 6.00
N ALA A 90 -8.73 -8.66 5.75
CA ALA A 90 -9.90 -8.27 4.96
C ALA A 90 -9.81 -8.79 3.51
N LEU A 91 -8.63 -8.71 2.89
CA LEU A 91 -8.40 -9.19 1.53
C LEU A 91 -8.54 -10.72 1.42
N ILE A 92 -7.94 -11.46 2.35
CA ILE A 92 -8.05 -12.93 2.39
C ILE A 92 -9.49 -13.36 2.58
N ARG A 93 -10.22 -12.71 3.50
CA ARG A 93 -11.64 -13.01 3.74
C ARG A 93 -12.48 -12.78 2.48
N HIS A 94 -12.31 -11.64 1.82
CA HIS A 94 -13.03 -11.33 0.58
C HIS A 94 -12.73 -12.34 -0.53
N HIS A 95 -11.49 -12.78 -0.66
CA HIS A 95 -11.13 -13.84 -1.61
C HIS A 95 -11.81 -15.18 -1.26
N ALA A 96 -11.88 -15.55 0.02
CA ALA A 96 -12.58 -16.76 0.44
C ALA A 96 -14.09 -16.69 0.10
N GLU A 97 -14.73 -15.54 0.34
CA GLU A 97 -16.15 -15.31 0.03
C GLU A 97 -16.44 -15.27 -1.48
N SER A 98 -15.52 -14.75 -2.29
CA SER A 98 -15.69 -14.63 -3.75
C SER A 98 -15.43 -15.94 -4.51
N GLN A 99 -15.00 -17.01 -3.84
CA GLN A 99 -14.74 -18.32 -4.43
C GLN A 99 -15.80 -19.38 -4.05
N GLN A 100 -16.85 -18.96 -3.33
CA GLN A 100 -18.04 -19.75 -3.02
C GLN A 100 -19.18 -19.40 -3.98
#